data_AF-A0A8J5LXF3-F1
#
_entry.id   AF-A0A8J5LXF3-F1
#
_cell.length_a   1.000
_cell.length_b   1.000
_cell.length_c   1.000
_cell.angle_alpha   90.00
_cell.angle_beta   90.00
_cell.angle_gamma   90.00
#
_symmetry.space_group_name_H-M   'P 1'
#
loop_
_entity.id
_entity.type
_entity.pdbx_description
1 polymer ?
#
loop_
_entity_poly.entity_id
_entity_poly.type
_entity_poly.pdbx_seq_one_letter_code
_entity_poly.pdbx_strand_id
1 'polypeptide(L)'
;MLNLTNSTWRTNMSAKIILIIAASIAVISSICVSSSDPGLLQDFCVANFTSTVVVNGYPCKDPLLVTSDDFFFSGIDQPRSTDNQLGSNITVVGVERIPGLNTMGLIISRIDYAPGGLNPPHYHPRSSEVFTVVEGDLFVGFITTNSDIGNTLYAKKLQKGDVFVFPQGLIHFQFNIGGKRH
;
A
#
# COMPACT_ATOMS: atom_id res chain seq x y z
N MET A 1 12.38 -64.90 -19.16
CA MET A 1 13.41 -63.94 -18.66
C MET A 1 13.27 -62.57 -19.34
N LEU A 2 12.13 -61.86 -19.25
CA LEU A 2 11.96 -60.56 -19.94
C LEU A 2 11.21 -59.45 -19.16
N ASN A 3 10.89 -59.60 -17.87
CA ASN A 3 10.06 -58.61 -17.14
C ASN A 3 10.77 -57.74 -16.09
N LEU A 4 12.04 -57.97 -15.78
CA LEU A 4 12.74 -57.23 -14.71
C LEU A 4 13.41 -55.92 -15.18
N THR A 5 13.72 -55.80 -16.48
CA THR A 5 14.36 -54.60 -17.06
C THR A 5 13.36 -53.46 -17.28
N ASN A 6 12.12 -53.76 -17.67
CA ASN A 6 11.08 -52.75 -17.87
C ASN A 6 10.61 -52.09 -16.57
N SER A 7 10.61 -52.81 -15.46
CA SER A 7 10.17 -52.30 -14.15
C SER A 7 11.19 -51.30 -13.58
N THR A 8 12.48 -51.66 -13.61
CA THR A 8 13.59 -50.81 -13.12
C THR A 8 13.81 -49.57 -13.98
N TRP A 9 13.59 -49.65 -15.29
CA TRP A 9 13.59 -48.48 -16.18
C TRP A 9 12.43 -47.52 -15.88
N ARG A 10 11.22 -48.05 -15.63
CA ARG A 10 10.05 -47.25 -15.27
C ARG A 10 10.22 -46.56 -13.92
N THR A 11 10.74 -47.24 -12.89
CA THR A 11 10.98 -46.63 -11.58
C THR A 11 12.07 -45.56 -11.60
N ASN A 12 13.18 -45.79 -12.32
CA ASN A 12 14.23 -44.79 -12.51
C ASN A 12 13.76 -43.57 -13.30
N MET A 13 12.89 -43.77 -14.30
CA MET A 13 12.31 -42.67 -15.06
C MET A 13 11.31 -41.87 -14.23
N SER A 14 10.45 -42.53 -13.45
CA SER A 14 9.53 -41.88 -12.51
C SER A 14 10.26 -41.09 -11.42
N ALA A 15 11.34 -41.64 -10.85
CA ALA A 15 12.13 -40.94 -9.84
C ALA A 15 12.81 -39.67 -10.40
N LYS A 16 13.34 -39.73 -11.62
CA LYS A 16 13.92 -38.57 -12.31
C LYS A 16 12.87 -37.49 -12.61
N ILE A 17 11.67 -37.89 -13.05
CA ILE A 17 10.56 -36.96 -13.28
C ILE A 17 10.14 -36.28 -11.98
N ILE A 18 10.01 -37.04 -10.88
CA ILE A 18 9.67 -36.49 -9.55
C ILE A 18 10.75 -35.50 -9.08
N LEU A 19 12.04 -35.83 -9.25
CA LEU A 19 13.16 -34.94 -8.92
C LEU A 19 13.15 -33.66 -9.75
N ILE A 20 12.86 -33.74 -11.04
CA ILE A 20 12.76 -32.57 -11.91
C ILE A 20 11.58 -31.69 -11.49
N ILE A 21 10.42 -32.27 -11.19
CA ILE A 21 9.24 -31.52 -10.70
C ILE A 21 9.54 -30.86 -9.36
N ALA A 22 10.15 -31.58 -8.41
CA ALA A 22 10.52 -31.03 -7.10
C ALA A 22 11.54 -29.88 -7.23
N ALA A 23 12.55 -30.04 -8.08
CA ALA A 23 13.52 -28.98 -8.37
C ALA A 23 12.84 -27.76 -9.02
N SER A 24 11.89 -27.99 -9.93
CA SER A 24 11.15 -26.92 -10.61
C SER A 24 10.26 -26.15 -9.63
N ILE A 25 9.55 -26.84 -8.73
CA ILE A 25 8.75 -26.22 -7.67
C ILE A 25 9.64 -25.42 -6.71
N ALA A 26 10.80 -25.95 -6.32
CA ALA A 26 11.74 -25.25 -5.44
C ALA A 26 12.30 -23.97 -6.08
N VAL A 27 12.59 -23.99 -7.40
CA VAL A 27 13.02 -22.80 -8.15
C VAL A 27 11.88 -21.78 -8.21
N ILE A 28 10.65 -22.20 -8.50
CA ILE A 28 9.47 -21.31 -8.57
C ILE A 28 9.17 -20.69 -7.19
N SER A 29 9.24 -21.46 -6.11
CA SER A 29 9.03 -20.96 -4.75
C SER A 29 10.15 -20.01 -4.28
N SER A 30 11.31 -20.04 -4.94
CA SER A 30 12.42 -19.12 -4.69
C SER A 30 12.27 -17.78 -5.42
N ILE A 31 11.31 -17.66 -6.33
CA ILE A 31 10.99 -16.37 -6.96
C ILE A 31 10.23 -15.54 -5.93
N CYS A 32 10.92 -14.58 -5.33
CA CYS A 32 10.31 -13.61 -4.43
C CYS A 32 9.32 -12.73 -5.22
N VAL A 33 8.04 -13.06 -5.14
CA VAL A 33 6.98 -12.15 -5.58
C VAL A 33 6.87 -11.05 -4.53
N SER A 34 7.50 -9.90 -4.80
CA SER A 34 7.29 -8.70 -4.00
C SER A 34 6.02 -8.01 -4.49
N SER A 35 5.03 -7.86 -3.62
CA SER A 35 3.76 -7.16 -3.91
C SER A 35 3.79 -5.67 -3.54
N SER A 36 4.96 -5.14 -3.18
CA SER A 36 5.20 -3.72 -2.95
C SER A 36 5.56 -3.02 -4.27
N ASP A 37 5.56 -1.69 -4.24
CA ASP A 37 6.09 -0.92 -5.36
C ASP A 37 7.54 -1.36 -5.67
N PRO A 38 7.90 -1.49 -6.97
CA PRO A 38 9.26 -1.85 -7.36
C PRO A 38 10.27 -0.86 -6.79
N GLY A 39 11.45 -1.35 -6.41
CA GLY A 39 12.55 -0.47 -6.03
C GLY A 39 12.94 0.45 -7.19
N LEU A 40 13.42 1.64 -6.84
CA LEU A 40 13.97 2.62 -7.78
C LEU A 40 15.18 2.02 -8.53
N LEU A 41 15.17 2.13 -9.85
CA LEU A 41 16.32 1.75 -10.71
C LEU A 41 17.22 2.95 -11.06
N GLN A 42 16.77 4.16 -10.72
CA GLN A 42 17.44 5.44 -10.93
C GLN A 42 16.96 6.43 -9.86
N ASP A 43 17.63 7.59 -9.76
CA ASP A 43 17.33 8.60 -8.72
C ASP A 43 15.86 9.06 -8.70
N PHE A 44 15.26 9.27 -9.87
CA PHE A 44 13.85 9.64 -10.01
C PHE A 44 13.27 9.25 -11.38
N CYS A 45 11.96 9.13 -11.45
CA CYS A 45 11.21 8.96 -12.71
C CYS A 45 9.90 9.75 -12.60
N VAL A 46 9.93 11.04 -12.94
CA VAL A 46 8.74 11.91 -12.90
C VAL A 46 7.68 11.37 -13.88
N ALA A 47 6.42 11.22 -13.44
CA ALA A 47 5.34 10.72 -14.28
C ALA A 47 5.12 11.59 -15.53
N ASN A 48 5.08 10.95 -16.70
CA ASN A 48 4.69 11.57 -17.96
C ASN A 48 3.24 11.21 -18.31
N PHE A 49 2.31 12.09 -17.94
CA PHE A 49 0.88 11.91 -18.23
C PHE A 49 0.49 12.11 -19.71
N THR A 50 1.40 12.61 -20.56
CA THR A 50 1.15 12.79 -21.99
C THR A 50 1.55 11.60 -22.84
N SER A 51 2.25 10.61 -22.24
CA SER A 51 2.65 9.40 -22.95
C SER A 51 1.45 8.53 -23.28
N THR A 52 1.43 7.96 -24.48
CA THR A 52 0.44 6.95 -24.90
C THR A 52 0.85 5.52 -24.52
N VAL A 53 2.07 5.33 -24.02
CA VAL A 53 2.59 4.03 -23.60
C VAL A 53 1.98 3.64 -22.25
N VAL A 54 1.43 2.43 -22.15
CA VAL A 54 0.86 1.87 -20.93
C VAL A 54 1.87 0.93 -20.28
N VAL A 55 2.19 1.19 -19.01
CA VAL A 55 3.08 0.39 -18.16
C VAL A 55 2.48 0.26 -16.76
N ASN A 56 3.07 -0.57 -15.89
CA ASN A 56 2.76 -0.50 -14.46
C ASN A 56 3.33 0.82 -13.89
N GLY A 57 2.46 1.68 -13.34
CA GLY A 57 2.81 3.06 -13.01
C GLY A 57 2.75 3.98 -14.22
N TYR A 58 3.71 4.89 -14.37
CA TYR A 58 3.76 5.86 -15.46
C TYR A 58 5.11 5.85 -16.18
N PRO A 59 5.14 6.04 -17.51
CA PRO A 59 6.39 6.34 -18.23
C PRO A 59 7.05 7.60 -17.67
N CYS A 60 8.38 7.68 -17.74
CA CYS A 60 9.13 8.82 -17.20
C CYS A 60 9.13 10.01 -18.16
N LYS A 61 9.07 11.23 -17.61
CA LYS A 61 9.42 12.49 -18.28
C LYS A 61 10.93 12.51 -18.58
N ASP A 62 11.34 13.21 -19.65
CA ASP A 62 12.76 13.42 -19.96
C ASP A 62 13.45 14.12 -18.77
N PRO A 63 14.52 13.53 -18.20
CA PRO A 63 15.26 14.11 -17.08
C PRO A 63 15.76 15.54 -17.34
N LEU A 64 16.02 15.93 -18.58
CA LEU A 64 16.45 17.28 -18.94
C LEU A 64 15.34 18.33 -18.83
N LEU A 65 14.08 17.89 -18.76
CA LEU A 65 12.90 18.75 -18.63
C LEU A 65 12.34 18.77 -17.21
N VAL A 66 12.94 18.02 -16.29
CA VAL A 66 12.51 17.92 -14.89
C VAL A 66 12.94 19.16 -14.11
N THR A 67 12.04 19.65 -13.26
CA THR A 67 12.25 20.83 -12.41
C THR A 67 11.82 20.55 -10.98
N SER A 68 12.13 21.45 -10.05
CA SER A 68 11.69 21.35 -8.65
C SER A 68 10.17 21.25 -8.50
N ASP A 69 9.43 21.86 -9.43
CA ASP A 69 7.97 21.91 -9.39
C ASP A 69 7.35 20.53 -9.62
N ASP A 70 8.07 19.60 -10.27
CA ASP A 70 7.63 18.22 -10.44
C ASP A 70 7.61 17.43 -9.10
N PHE A 71 8.28 17.94 -8.06
CA PHE A 71 8.39 17.31 -6.73
C PHE A 71 7.65 18.09 -5.64
N PHE A 72 6.85 19.09 -6.01
CA PHE A 72 6.31 20.05 -5.07
C PHE A 72 4.78 20.09 -5.10
N PHE A 73 4.17 20.25 -3.93
CA PHE A 73 2.75 20.57 -3.79
C PHE A 73 2.56 21.53 -2.61
N SER A 74 1.84 22.64 -2.85
CA SER A 74 1.45 23.60 -1.82
C SER A 74 -0.02 23.46 -1.43
N GLY A 75 -0.34 23.76 -0.17
CA GLY A 75 -1.73 23.86 0.30
C GLY A 75 -2.32 22.59 0.89
N ILE A 76 -1.50 21.59 1.23
CA ILE A 76 -1.95 20.43 2.00
C ILE A 76 -2.28 20.80 3.46
N ASP A 77 -1.73 21.91 3.96
CA ASP A 77 -2.00 22.49 5.27
C ASP A 77 -3.38 23.17 5.37
N GLN A 78 -4.06 23.37 4.25
CA GLN A 78 -5.34 24.07 4.21
C GLN A 78 -6.49 23.14 4.60
N PRO A 79 -7.25 23.44 5.67
CA PRO A 79 -8.40 22.63 6.06
C PRO A 79 -9.47 22.60 4.96
N ARG A 80 -10.08 21.44 4.75
CA ARG A 80 -11.20 21.27 3.80
C ARG A 80 -12.54 21.17 4.49
N SER A 81 -13.61 21.40 3.72
CA SER A 81 -14.97 21.34 4.24
C SER A 81 -15.34 19.91 4.62
N THR A 82 -15.79 19.76 5.87
CA THR A 82 -16.32 18.52 6.45
C THR A 82 -17.84 18.50 6.44
N ASP A 83 -18.49 19.38 5.69
CA ASP A 83 -19.96 19.53 5.63
C ASP A 83 -20.56 18.44 4.72
N ASN A 84 -20.42 17.19 5.16
CA ASN A 84 -20.94 16.01 4.51
C ASN A 84 -21.39 14.99 5.56
N GLN A 85 -22.08 13.93 5.14
CA GLN A 85 -22.68 12.95 6.04
C GLN A 85 -21.68 12.24 6.96
N LEU A 86 -20.42 12.09 6.52
CA LEU A 86 -19.38 11.45 7.30
C LEU A 86 -18.68 12.42 8.25
N GLY A 87 -18.83 13.74 8.06
CA GLY A 87 -18.14 14.74 8.86
C GLY A 87 -16.61 14.68 8.69
N SER A 88 -16.10 14.12 7.60
CA SER A 88 -14.67 14.00 7.32
C SER A 88 -14.35 14.37 5.87
N ASN A 89 -13.14 14.85 5.60
CA ASN A 89 -12.68 15.17 4.25
C ASN A 89 -11.24 14.71 4.06
N ILE A 90 -10.98 13.97 2.98
CA ILE A 90 -9.65 13.43 2.67
C ILE A 90 -9.06 14.21 1.49
N THR A 91 -7.94 14.88 1.71
CA THR A 91 -7.12 15.49 0.68
C THR A 91 -5.93 14.60 0.38
N VAL A 92 -6.03 13.81 -0.69
CA VAL A 92 -4.94 12.93 -1.16
C VAL A 92 -3.96 13.69 -2.05
N VAL A 93 -2.67 13.53 -1.80
CA VAL A 93 -1.56 14.05 -2.60
C VAL A 93 -0.67 12.89 -3.02
N GLY A 94 -1.01 12.30 -4.16
CA GLY A 94 -0.23 11.25 -4.83
C GLY A 94 0.39 11.72 -6.13
N VAL A 95 0.79 10.76 -6.97
CA VAL A 95 1.48 11.01 -8.25
C VAL A 95 0.79 12.04 -9.16
N GLU A 96 -0.54 12.04 -9.18
CA GLU A 96 -1.34 13.00 -9.97
C GLU A 96 -1.17 14.47 -9.53
N ARG A 97 -0.71 14.70 -8.29
CA ARG A 97 -0.46 16.04 -7.74
C ARG A 97 1.02 16.35 -7.55
N ILE A 98 1.84 15.33 -7.32
CA ILE A 98 3.30 15.42 -7.29
C ILE A 98 3.83 14.36 -8.27
N PRO A 99 4.05 14.70 -9.54
CA PRO A 99 4.45 13.75 -10.58
C PRO A 99 5.75 13.01 -10.24
N GLY A 100 6.63 13.64 -9.46
CA GLY A 100 7.86 13.06 -8.93
C GLY A 100 7.65 11.86 -8.01
N LEU A 101 6.46 11.65 -7.42
CA LEU A 101 6.18 10.47 -6.58
C LEU A 101 6.14 9.16 -7.36
N ASN A 102 6.09 9.20 -8.70
CA ASN A 102 6.15 7.99 -9.51
C ASN A 102 7.41 7.19 -9.17
N THR A 103 7.25 5.88 -8.97
CA THR A 103 8.27 4.91 -8.51
C THR A 103 8.81 5.07 -7.08
N MET A 104 8.35 6.07 -6.30
CA MET A 104 8.90 6.33 -4.95
C MET A 104 8.23 5.54 -3.82
N GLY A 105 7.09 4.87 -4.06
CA GLY A 105 6.40 4.10 -3.02
C GLY A 105 5.76 4.95 -1.92
N LEU A 106 5.50 6.23 -2.16
CA LEU A 106 4.99 7.18 -1.18
C LEU A 106 3.73 7.90 -1.68
N ILE A 107 2.84 8.17 -0.74
CA ILE A 107 1.68 9.04 -0.89
C ILE A 107 1.45 9.76 0.44
N ILE A 108 0.95 10.98 0.41
CA ILE A 108 0.56 11.70 1.62
C ILE A 108 -0.89 12.14 1.49
N SER A 109 -1.63 12.07 2.61
CA SER A 109 -3.00 12.55 2.68
C SER A 109 -3.17 13.38 3.94
N ARG A 110 -3.96 14.45 3.84
CA ARG A 110 -4.54 15.15 5.00
C ARG A 110 -5.97 14.70 5.16
N ILE A 111 -6.41 14.52 6.40
CA ILE A 111 -7.81 14.28 6.72
C ILE A 111 -8.29 15.30 7.74
N ASP A 112 -9.36 16.03 7.42
CA ASP A 112 -10.03 16.97 8.32
C ASP A 112 -11.29 16.31 8.89
N TYR A 113 -11.59 16.55 10.17
CA TYR A 113 -12.74 15.98 10.87
C TYR A 113 -13.58 17.04 11.59
N ALA A 114 -14.88 17.06 11.31
CA ALA A 114 -15.87 17.70 12.17
C ALA A 114 -15.98 16.96 13.53
N PRO A 115 -16.56 17.58 14.58
CA PRO A 115 -16.94 16.84 15.78
C PRO A 115 -17.84 15.65 15.43
N GLY A 116 -17.49 14.45 15.90
CA GLY A 116 -18.19 13.22 15.53
C GLY A 116 -17.94 12.75 14.09
N GLY A 117 -16.97 13.34 13.38
CA GLY A 117 -16.58 12.93 12.04
C GLY A 117 -15.94 11.55 12.01
N LEU A 118 -16.23 10.78 10.96
CA LEU A 118 -15.80 9.41 10.76
C LEU A 118 -15.10 9.29 9.41
N ASN A 119 -13.90 8.74 9.40
CA ASN A 119 -13.38 8.07 8.22
C ASN A 119 -13.72 6.57 8.38
N PRO A 120 -14.68 6.04 7.61
CA PRO A 120 -15.28 4.74 7.86
C PRO A 120 -14.26 3.60 7.69
N PRO A 121 -14.61 2.37 8.13
CA PRO A 121 -13.78 1.20 7.88
C PRO A 121 -13.39 1.06 6.40
N HIS A 122 -12.09 1.13 6.11
CA HIS A 122 -11.50 1.01 4.78
C HIS A 122 -10.14 0.32 4.85
N TYR A 123 -9.48 0.07 3.71
CA TYR A 123 -8.15 -0.55 3.66
C TYR A 123 -7.38 -0.07 2.43
N HIS A 124 -6.05 -0.15 2.52
CA HIS A 124 -5.15 0.12 1.40
C HIS A 124 -4.53 -1.19 0.92
N PRO A 125 -4.87 -1.67 -0.30
CA PRO A 125 -4.45 -3.01 -0.74
C PRO A 125 -2.94 -3.16 -0.95
N ARG A 126 -2.23 -2.05 -1.16
CA ARG A 126 -0.82 -2.03 -1.59
C ARG A 126 0.10 -1.14 -0.75
N SER A 127 -0.39 -0.59 0.36
CA SER A 127 0.43 0.28 1.22
C SER A 127 0.08 0.10 2.69
N SER A 128 1.08 0.24 3.56
CA SER A 128 0.85 0.54 4.97
C SER A 128 0.64 2.06 5.12
N GLU A 129 0.03 2.47 6.22
CA GLU A 129 -0.19 3.89 6.53
C GLU A 129 0.47 4.25 7.86
N VAL A 130 1.22 5.35 7.88
CA VAL A 130 1.67 6.01 9.10
C VAL A 130 0.80 7.25 9.29
N PHE A 131 0.09 7.29 10.41
CA PHE A 131 -0.89 8.33 10.71
C PHE A 131 -0.42 9.15 11.90
N THR A 132 -0.49 10.47 11.80
CA THR A 132 -0.19 11.39 12.91
C THR A 132 -1.26 12.44 13.06
N VAL A 133 -1.55 12.81 14.31
CA VAL A 133 -2.52 13.86 14.63
C VAL A 133 -1.81 15.21 14.68
N VAL A 134 -2.15 16.10 13.76
CA VAL A 134 -1.58 17.47 13.72
C VAL A 134 -2.35 18.41 14.65
N GLU A 135 -3.64 18.18 14.82
CA GLU A 135 -4.53 18.93 15.70
C GLU A 135 -5.66 18.02 16.22
N GLY A 136 -6.15 18.30 17.43
CA GLY A 136 -7.29 17.59 18.02
C GLY A 136 -6.97 16.22 18.63
N ASP A 137 -8.01 15.40 18.71
CA ASP A 137 -8.03 14.07 19.34
C ASP A 137 -8.81 13.11 18.43
N LEU A 138 -8.23 11.95 18.10
CA LEU A 138 -8.88 10.93 17.26
C LEU A 138 -8.87 9.57 17.93
N PHE A 139 -9.97 8.83 17.83
CA PHE A 139 -10.01 7.41 18.13
C PHE A 139 -9.77 6.63 16.85
N VAL A 140 -8.71 5.83 16.81
CA VAL A 140 -8.33 5.08 15.61
C VAL A 140 -8.17 3.60 15.92
N GLY A 141 -8.26 2.75 14.90
CA GLY A 141 -7.92 1.34 15.06
C GLY A 141 -7.94 0.54 13.78
N PHE A 142 -7.33 -0.65 13.81
CA PHE A 142 -7.40 -1.65 12.75
C PHE A 142 -7.81 -3.02 13.29
N ILE A 143 -8.31 -3.87 12.40
CA ILE A 143 -8.78 -5.21 12.71
C ILE A 143 -7.90 -6.24 12.00
N THR A 144 -7.43 -7.25 12.72
CA THR A 144 -6.67 -8.36 12.13
C THR A 144 -7.57 -9.34 11.38
N THR A 145 -6.98 -10.08 10.44
CA THR A 145 -7.66 -11.09 9.61
C THR A 145 -7.45 -12.52 10.11
N ASN A 146 -7.09 -12.72 11.38
CA ASN A 146 -6.84 -14.05 11.94
C ASN A 146 -8.16 -14.69 12.40
N SER A 147 -8.67 -15.62 11.58
CA SER A 147 -9.90 -16.36 11.84
C SER A 147 -9.83 -17.27 13.07
N ASP A 148 -8.64 -17.77 13.41
CA ASP A 148 -8.49 -18.83 14.42
C ASP A 148 -8.59 -18.30 15.86
N ILE A 149 -8.26 -17.02 16.04
CA ILE A 149 -8.33 -16.33 17.34
C ILE A 149 -9.46 -15.28 17.40
N GLY A 150 -10.27 -15.18 16.34
CA GLY A 150 -11.23 -14.11 16.13
C GLY A 150 -10.52 -12.81 15.70
N ASN A 151 -11.05 -12.18 14.65
CA ASN A 151 -10.57 -10.88 14.17
C ASN A 151 -10.44 -9.90 15.35
N THR A 152 -9.22 -9.45 15.64
CA THR A 152 -8.90 -8.67 16.84
C THR A 152 -8.79 -7.19 16.50
N LEU A 153 -9.47 -6.34 17.27
CA LEU A 153 -9.37 -4.88 17.17
C LEU A 153 -8.18 -4.36 17.99
N TYR A 154 -7.28 -3.63 17.33
CA TYR A 154 -6.24 -2.83 17.95
C TYR A 154 -6.59 -1.36 17.77
N ALA A 155 -6.94 -0.67 18.86
CA ALA A 155 -7.42 0.70 18.81
C ALA A 155 -6.81 1.57 19.92
N LYS A 156 -6.71 2.88 19.66
CA LYS A 156 -6.17 3.84 20.62
C LYS A 156 -6.80 5.22 20.40
N LYS A 157 -6.95 5.98 21.50
CA LYS A 157 -7.13 7.44 21.43
C LYS A 157 -5.76 8.08 21.19
N LEU A 158 -5.66 8.86 20.12
CA LEU A 158 -4.50 9.67 19.77
C LEU A 158 -4.79 11.13 20.09
N GLN A 159 -3.76 11.85 20.50
CA GLN A 159 -3.74 13.29 20.69
C GLN A 159 -2.72 13.93 19.74
N LYS A 160 -2.74 15.26 19.62
CA LYS A 160 -1.75 16.01 18.83
C LYS A 160 -0.31 15.52 19.08
N GLY A 161 0.38 15.16 18.01
CA GLY A 161 1.76 14.67 18.00
C GLY A 161 1.89 13.14 18.12
N ASP A 162 0.82 12.43 18.49
CA ASP A 162 0.85 10.97 18.51
C ASP A 162 0.93 10.39 17.09
N VAL A 163 1.49 9.19 16.99
CA VAL A 163 1.64 8.42 15.76
C VAL A 163 1.01 7.04 15.94
N PHE A 164 0.37 6.53 14.88
CA PHE A 164 -0.19 5.18 14.82
C PHE A 164 0.04 4.59 13.42
N VAL A 165 0.22 3.27 13.35
CA VAL A 165 0.52 2.59 12.08
C VAL A 165 -0.60 1.63 11.75
N PHE A 166 -1.08 1.70 10.51
CA PHE A 166 -2.02 0.73 9.95
C PHE A 166 -1.26 -0.22 9.01
N PRO A 167 -1.23 -1.53 9.31
CA PRO A 167 -0.57 -2.50 8.44
C PRO A 167 -1.26 -2.61 7.08
N GLN A 168 -0.47 -2.86 6.03
CA GLN A 168 -0.96 -3.02 4.66
C GLN A 168 -2.12 -4.02 4.59
N GLY A 169 -3.18 -3.62 3.88
CA GLY A 169 -4.33 -4.47 3.60
C GLY A 169 -5.28 -4.73 4.77
N LEU A 170 -4.99 -4.24 5.98
CA LEU A 170 -5.90 -4.40 7.12
C LEU A 170 -6.98 -3.31 7.14
N ILE A 171 -8.21 -3.72 7.48
CA ILE A 171 -9.34 -2.81 7.65
C ILE A 171 -9.06 -1.93 8.87
N HIS A 172 -9.20 -0.61 8.69
CA HIS A 172 -8.99 0.38 9.73
C HIS A 172 -9.92 1.58 9.58
N PHE A 173 -10.01 2.39 10.63
CA PHE A 173 -10.89 3.55 10.71
C PHE A 173 -10.30 4.64 11.61
N GLN A 174 -10.84 5.85 11.50
CA GLN A 174 -10.58 6.95 12.42
C GLN A 174 -11.87 7.69 12.73
N PHE A 175 -12.06 8.08 13.98
CA PHE A 175 -13.27 8.72 14.48
C PHE A 175 -12.94 9.87 15.42
N ASN A 176 -13.51 11.05 15.15
CA ASN A 176 -13.36 12.22 16.00
C ASN A 176 -14.32 12.14 17.19
N ILE A 177 -13.79 11.68 18.33
CA ILE A 177 -14.49 11.63 19.61
C ILE A 177 -14.48 12.98 20.36
N GLY A 178 -13.77 13.99 19.83
CA GLY A 178 -13.65 15.31 20.43
C GLY A 178 -14.82 16.23 20.06
N GLY A 179 -15.07 17.22 20.92
CA GLY A 179 -16.11 18.25 20.67
C GLY A 179 -15.68 19.39 19.74
N LYS A 180 -14.52 19.29 19.08
CA LYS A 180 -13.95 20.36 18.24
C LYS A 180 -13.58 19.84 16.86
N ARG A 181 -13.80 20.68 15.85
CA ARG A 181 -13.29 20.46 14.48
C ARG A 181 -11.78 20.63 14.48
N HIS A 182 -11.09 19.81 13.71
CA HIS A 182 -9.65 19.89 13.47
C HIS A 182 -9.29 19.25 12.12
#